data_AF-A0A7Z9WX01-F1
#
_entry.id   AF-A0A7Z9WX01-F1
#
_cell.length_a   1.000
_cell.length_b   1.000
_cell.length_c   1.000
_cell.angle_alpha   90.00
_cell.angle_beta   90.00
_cell.angle_gamma   90.00
#
_symmetry.space_group_name_H-M   'P 1'
#
loop_
_entity.id
_entity.type
_entity.pdbx_description
1 polymer ?
#
loop_
_entity_poly.entity_id
_entity_poly.type
_entity_poly.pdbx_seq_one_letter_code
_entity_poly.pdbx_strand_id
1 'polypeptide(L)'
;KSKMKLQKKAKELEEKHHLKRDNHPVELISDKEESSTINMASKPKDKYADQVIHSGMQNLLAWIQEEALEDCLEVINNPKSEWEDLHKVLGAYNLEIKVRANGLVIGDKKRHLFVKASSVHRGLSKANLEKRLGAFRKSRVTVKAVKQFAKIKSSLWENYQKIIQERKATKAKLLALEKKERMALRAGVELKYAKELRELRGNRSLSKATKQERRTALYIKRKDELKSLSEIFALKRKSIHQEQRLFSYKEYLLEKALGGNKQALAALRATKMSFKPNENILRHPKGKINHQLFESLKLQITKQGRAVYTIEQNSKIIDTGAYLKVAVEESDQAVLTSLQMAMKKYGKDLEVQGSVEFKKRVMMVNERYNLNLRFSNKDMKRIQDQKGISRKIGR
;
A
#
# COMPACT_ATOMS: atom_id res chain seq x y z
N LYS A 1 -4.16 8.49 25.21
CA LYS A 1 -3.62 9.62 24.41
C LYS A 1 -3.08 9.07 23.09
N SER A 2 -3.60 9.53 21.94
CA SER A 2 -3.28 8.94 20.62
C SER A 2 -1.78 8.98 20.32
N LYS A 3 -1.20 7.82 20.00
CA LYS A 3 0.22 7.63 19.63
C LYS A 3 0.69 8.60 18.55
N MET A 4 -0.22 9.04 17.67
CA MET A 4 0.02 10.01 16.61
C MET A 4 0.24 11.44 17.13
N LYS A 5 -0.45 11.85 18.21
CA LYS A 5 -0.29 13.20 18.79
C LYS A 5 1.07 13.37 19.49
N LEU A 6 1.57 12.31 20.13
CA LEU A 6 2.88 12.31 20.77
C LEU A 6 4.03 12.34 19.74
N GLN A 7 3.88 11.63 18.62
CA GLN A 7 4.88 11.62 17.55
C GLN A 7 4.93 12.94 16.76
N LYS A 8 3.77 13.57 16.52
CA LYS A 8 3.73 14.91 15.90
C LYS A 8 4.44 15.96 16.77
N LYS A 9 4.23 15.89 18.09
CA LYS A 9 4.88 16.78 19.06
C LYS A 9 6.39 16.51 19.20
N ALA A 10 6.83 15.26 19.05
CA ALA A 10 8.25 14.91 19.00
C ALA A 10 8.94 15.51 17.76
N LYS A 11 8.29 15.41 16.59
CA LYS A 11 8.77 16.03 15.33
C LYS A 11 8.90 17.56 15.43
N GLU A 12 7.89 18.22 16.00
CA GLU A 12 7.90 19.67 16.23
C GLU A 12 9.05 20.09 17.17
N LEU A 13 9.37 19.28 18.18
CA LEU A 13 10.48 19.52 19.09
C LEU A 13 11.84 19.28 18.43
N GLU A 14 11.98 18.23 17.62
CA GLU A 14 13.22 17.96 16.89
C GLU A 14 13.54 19.07 15.86
N GLU A 15 12.53 19.59 15.17
CA GLU A 15 12.66 20.76 14.27
C GLU A 15 13.03 22.03 15.04
N LYS A 16 12.38 22.28 16.19
CA LYS A 16 12.65 23.46 17.01
C LYS A 16 14.05 23.47 17.63
N HIS A 17 14.61 22.29 17.92
CA HIS A 17 15.87 22.15 18.65
C HIS A 17 17.03 21.62 17.79
N HIS A 18 16.89 21.58 16.46
CA HIS A 18 17.91 21.10 15.53
C HIS A 18 18.46 19.70 15.86
N LEU A 19 17.61 18.82 16.38
CA LEU A 19 18.00 17.47 16.75
C LEU A 19 17.95 16.52 15.54
N LYS A 20 18.76 15.46 15.59
CA LYS A 20 18.78 14.42 14.55
C LYS A 20 17.43 13.68 14.52
N ARG A 21 16.80 13.62 13.34
CA ARG A 21 15.50 12.94 13.14
C ARG A 21 15.69 11.44 13.06
N ASP A 22 15.27 10.72 14.10
CA ASP A 22 15.37 9.27 14.15
C ASP A 22 13.98 8.60 14.05
N ASN A 23 13.87 7.55 13.24
CA ASN A 23 12.75 6.58 13.19
C ASN A 23 11.31 7.13 13.18
N HIS A 24 11.05 8.20 12.43
CA HIS A 24 9.68 8.59 12.11
C HIS A 24 9.11 7.60 11.07
N PRO A 25 7.96 6.95 11.30
CA PRO A 25 7.26 6.29 10.20
C PRO A 25 6.99 7.35 9.13
N VAL A 26 7.33 7.04 7.88
CA VAL A 26 7.02 7.86 6.70
C VAL A 26 5.61 8.42 6.86
N GLU A 27 5.43 9.73 6.69
CA GLU A 27 4.12 10.38 6.75
C GLU A 27 3.22 9.80 5.65
N LEU A 28 2.53 8.72 6.01
CA LEU A 28 1.58 8.03 5.18
C LEU A 28 0.29 8.82 5.26
N ILE A 29 0.08 9.72 4.30
CA ILE A 29 -1.21 10.37 4.09
C ILE A 29 -2.23 9.24 3.86
N SER A 30 -3.20 9.12 4.77
CA SER A 30 -4.44 8.41 4.50
C SER A 30 -5.28 9.28 3.57
N ASP A 31 -5.95 8.68 2.58
CA ASP A 31 -6.79 9.33 1.56
C ASP A 31 -7.99 10.17 2.10
N LYS A 32 -8.00 10.56 3.38
CA LYS A 32 -9.09 11.29 4.03
C LYS A 32 -9.04 12.81 3.84
N GLU A 33 -7.98 13.38 3.29
CA GLU A 33 -7.86 14.85 3.15
C GLU A 33 -8.36 15.41 1.81
N GLU A 34 -8.96 14.59 0.93
CA GLU A 34 -9.52 15.05 -0.36
C GLU A 34 -11.06 15.06 -0.43
N SER A 35 -11.79 14.79 0.66
CA SER A 35 -13.26 14.71 0.59
C SER A 35 -13.96 15.11 1.89
N SER A 36 -13.98 16.41 2.19
CA SER A 36 -14.92 16.99 3.14
C SER A 36 -16.18 17.45 2.41
N THR A 37 -16.98 16.47 1.95
CA THR A 37 -18.43 16.56 1.71
C THR A 37 -18.86 15.25 1.05
N ILE A 38 -19.65 14.46 1.77
CA ILE A 38 -20.71 13.51 1.34
C ILE A 38 -20.88 12.48 2.47
N ASN A 39 -22.00 12.58 3.17
CA ASN A 39 -22.55 11.50 3.99
C ASN A 39 -22.92 10.33 3.06
N MET A 40 -22.57 9.10 3.41
CA MET A 40 -23.49 7.95 3.47
C MET A 40 -22.76 6.61 3.70
N ALA A 41 -23.30 5.85 4.65
CA ALA A 41 -23.28 4.39 4.81
C ALA A 41 -22.13 3.62 4.12
N SER A 42 -21.03 3.44 4.85
CA SER A 42 -19.94 2.55 4.45
C SER A 42 -20.39 1.08 4.42
N LYS A 43 -20.55 0.53 3.20
CA LYS A 43 -20.55 -0.92 2.93
C LYS A 43 -19.35 -1.59 3.62
N PRO A 44 -19.48 -2.83 4.12
CA PRO A 44 -18.36 -3.56 4.69
C PRO A 44 -17.25 -3.72 3.64
N LYS A 45 -16.04 -3.29 4.00
CA LYS A 45 -14.86 -3.40 3.14
C LYS A 45 -14.58 -4.87 2.79
N ASP A 46 -14.40 -5.15 1.50
CA ASP A 46 -14.04 -6.48 1.03
C ASP A 46 -12.67 -6.89 1.59
N LYS A 47 -12.64 -7.99 2.36
CA LYS A 47 -11.44 -8.60 2.96
C LYS A 47 -10.31 -8.84 1.95
N TYR A 48 -10.67 -9.01 0.67
CA TYR A 48 -9.73 -9.21 -0.44
C TYR A 48 -8.97 -7.94 -0.85
N ALA A 49 -9.60 -6.76 -0.72
CA ALA A 49 -8.95 -5.47 -0.99
C ALA A 49 -7.84 -5.21 0.04
N ASP A 50 -8.07 -5.54 1.31
CA ASP A 50 -7.07 -5.40 2.38
C ASP A 50 -5.84 -6.29 2.13
N GLN A 51 -6.00 -7.51 1.59
CA GLN A 51 -4.88 -8.39 1.25
C GLN A 51 -4.02 -7.87 0.07
N VAL A 52 -4.62 -7.20 -0.91
CA VAL A 52 -3.89 -6.50 -2.01
C VAL A 52 -3.08 -5.34 -1.45
N ILE A 53 -3.70 -4.57 -0.54
CA ILE A 53 -3.10 -3.39 0.08
C ILE A 53 -1.83 -3.75 0.87
N HIS A 54 -1.78 -4.93 1.49
CA HIS A 54 -0.63 -5.35 2.31
C HIS A 54 0.46 -6.11 1.54
N SER A 55 0.11 -6.83 0.46
CA SER A 55 1.08 -7.66 -0.26
C SER A 55 1.67 -7.01 -1.49
N GLY A 56 1.07 -5.95 -2.05
CA GLY A 56 1.53 -5.32 -3.30
C GLY A 56 1.53 -6.26 -4.52
N MET A 57 0.95 -7.44 -4.38
CA MET A 57 0.70 -8.41 -5.45
C MET A 57 -0.76 -8.29 -5.86
N GLN A 58 -1.04 -8.43 -7.16
CA GLN A 58 -2.42 -8.69 -7.60
C GLN A 58 -2.92 -9.93 -6.83
N ASN A 59 -4.03 -9.78 -6.11
CA ASN A 59 -4.71 -10.95 -5.57
C ASN A 59 -5.37 -11.72 -6.72
N LEU A 60 -5.71 -12.99 -6.50
CA LEU A 60 -6.34 -13.80 -7.53
C LEU A 60 -7.61 -13.13 -8.10
N LEU A 61 -8.38 -12.42 -7.27
CA LEU A 61 -9.57 -11.70 -7.69
C LEU A 61 -9.27 -10.64 -8.77
N ALA A 62 -8.35 -9.73 -8.49
CA ALA A 62 -7.96 -8.64 -9.39
C ALA A 62 -7.33 -9.19 -10.67
N TRP A 63 -6.50 -10.23 -10.55
CA TRP A 63 -5.90 -10.87 -11.72
C TRP A 63 -6.96 -11.49 -12.64
N ILE A 64 -7.96 -12.19 -12.08
CA ILE A 64 -9.07 -12.73 -12.89
C ILE A 64 -9.85 -11.58 -13.55
N GLN A 65 -10.11 -10.49 -12.82
CA GLN A 65 -10.83 -9.33 -13.36
C GLN A 65 -10.08 -8.62 -14.50
N GLU A 66 -8.75 -8.65 -14.47
CA GLU A 66 -7.90 -7.97 -15.46
C GLU A 66 -7.59 -8.85 -16.68
N GLU A 67 -7.30 -10.13 -16.45
CA GLU A 67 -6.78 -11.02 -17.51
C GLU A 67 -7.84 -11.92 -18.13
N ALA A 68 -8.85 -12.37 -17.36
CA ALA A 68 -9.75 -13.43 -17.78
C ALA A 68 -11.23 -13.00 -17.86
N LEU A 69 -11.59 -11.85 -17.27
CA LEU A 69 -12.98 -11.45 -17.16
C LEU A 69 -13.60 -11.14 -18.52
N GLU A 70 -12.91 -10.43 -19.40
CA GLU A 70 -13.43 -10.07 -20.72
C GLU A 70 -13.79 -11.32 -21.53
N ASP A 71 -12.87 -12.27 -21.66
CA ASP A 71 -13.11 -13.57 -22.31
C ASP A 71 -14.27 -14.35 -21.64
N CYS A 72 -14.35 -14.34 -20.31
CA CYS A 72 -15.46 -14.96 -19.60
C CYS A 72 -16.80 -14.28 -19.92
N LEU A 73 -16.81 -12.95 -20.05
CA LEU A 73 -17.99 -12.18 -20.41
C LEU A 73 -18.42 -12.46 -21.85
N GLU A 74 -17.48 -12.59 -22.78
CA GLU A 74 -17.77 -12.97 -24.17
C GLU A 74 -18.48 -14.32 -24.25
N VAL A 75 -17.99 -15.34 -23.53
CA VAL A 75 -18.63 -16.66 -23.48
C VAL A 75 -20.03 -16.60 -22.89
N ILE A 76 -20.21 -15.93 -21.74
CA ILE A 76 -21.55 -15.90 -21.12
C ILE A 76 -22.53 -15.01 -21.88
N ASN A 77 -22.06 -14.09 -22.72
CA ASN A 77 -22.90 -13.25 -23.54
C ASN A 77 -23.28 -13.94 -24.86
N ASN A 78 -22.48 -14.87 -25.36
CA ASN A 78 -22.79 -15.67 -26.55
C ASN A 78 -23.97 -16.64 -26.27
N PRO A 79 -25.09 -16.57 -27.01
CA PRO A 79 -26.25 -17.46 -26.81
C PRO A 79 -25.97 -18.95 -27.06
N LYS A 80 -24.97 -19.26 -27.89
CA LYS A 80 -24.64 -20.65 -28.27
C LYS A 80 -23.67 -21.33 -27.31
N SER A 81 -23.14 -20.60 -26.33
CA SER A 81 -22.12 -21.12 -25.44
C SER A 81 -22.71 -22.03 -24.36
N GLU A 82 -21.95 -23.06 -24.01
CA GLU A 82 -22.30 -24.02 -22.97
C GLU A 82 -21.33 -23.93 -21.78
N TRP A 83 -21.61 -24.71 -20.72
CA TRP A 83 -20.69 -24.84 -19.58
C TRP A 83 -19.27 -25.20 -20.01
N GLU A 84 -19.13 -26.06 -21.02
CA GLU A 84 -17.82 -26.50 -21.48
C GLU A 84 -16.95 -25.36 -22.01
N ASP A 85 -17.55 -24.37 -22.69
CA ASP A 85 -16.82 -23.20 -23.21
C ASP A 85 -16.29 -22.32 -22.09
N LEU A 86 -17.09 -22.12 -21.04
CA LEU A 86 -16.66 -21.37 -19.86
C LEU A 86 -15.52 -22.11 -19.12
N HIS A 87 -15.59 -23.44 -19.02
CA HIS A 87 -14.50 -24.25 -18.47
C HIS A 87 -13.24 -24.20 -19.35
N LYS A 88 -13.38 -24.13 -20.68
CA LYS A 88 -12.26 -24.00 -21.62
C LYS A 88 -11.54 -22.66 -21.45
N VAL A 89 -12.29 -21.56 -21.43
CA VAL A 89 -11.73 -20.20 -21.22
C VAL A 89 -11.03 -20.12 -19.88
N LEU A 90 -11.70 -20.48 -18.78
CA LEU A 90 -11.04 -20.52 -17.47
C LEU A 90 -9.81 -21.45 -17.45
N GLY A 91 -9.90 -22.59 -18.15
CA GLY A 91 -8.80 -23.52 -18.31
C GLY A 91 -7.56 -22.93 -18.99
N ALA A 92 -7.74 -22.04 -19.98
CA ALA A 92 -6.66 -21.31 -20.63
C ALA A 92 -5.89 -20.39 -19.67
N TYR A 93 -6.54 -19.98 -18.56
CA TYR A 93 -5.94 -19.17 -17.48
C TYR A 93 -5.45 -20.00 -16.28
N ASN A 94 -5.38 -21.34 -16.39
CA ASN A 94 -5.14 -22.28 -15.28
C ASN A 94 -6.18 -22.14 -14.15
N LEU A 95 -7.38 -21.66 -14.47
CA LEU A 95 -8.49 -21.53 -13.55
C LEU A 95 -9.51 -22.66 -13.73
N GLU A 96 -10.28 -22.89 -12.68
CA GLU A 96 -11.41 -23.80 -12.67
C GLU A 96 -12.57 -23.17 -11.92
N ILE A 97 -13.80 -23.46 -12.38
CA ILE A 97 -15.02 -23.09 -11.67
C ILE A 97 -15.61 -24.32 -10.97
N LYS A 98 -15.93 -24.18 -9.68
CA LYS A 98 -16.42 -25.26 -8.82
C LYS A 98 -17.60 -24.80 -7.98
N VAL A 99 -18.52 -25.72 -7.70
CA VAL A 99 -19.55 -25.53 -6.68
C VAL A 99 -18.91 -25.55 -5.29
N ARG A 100 -19.23 -24.56 -4.48
CA ARG A 100 -18.84 -24.53 -3.07
C ARG A 100 -19.91 -23.83 -2.25
N ALA A 101 -20.43 -24.54 -1.24
CA ALA A 101 -21.63 -24.15 -0.51
C ALA A 101 -22.76 -23.77 -1.49
N ASN A 102 -23.48 -22.68 -1.23
CA ASN A 102 -24.62 -22.26 -2.05
C ASN A 102 -24.22 -21.53 -3.35
N GLY A 103 -22.94 -21.50 -3.72
CA GLY A 103 -22.46 -20.70 -4.86
C GLY A 103 -21.38 -21.38 -5.70
N LEU A 104 -20.74 -20.55 -6.55
CA LEU A 104 -19.61 -20.94 -7.37
C LEU A 104 -18.36 -20.18 -6.93
N VAL A 105 -17.22 -20.85 -7.04
CA VAL A 105 -15.88 -20.28 -6.82
C VAL A 105 -15.04 -20.49 -8.08
N ILE A 106 -14.19 -19.52 -8.38
CA ILE A 106 -13.15 -19.61 -9.41
C ILE A 106 -11.82 -19.75 -8.69
N GLY A 107 -11.07 -20.82 -8.96
CA GLY A 107 -9.81 -21.12 -8.29
C GLY A 107 -8.71 -21.54 -9.24
N ASP A 108 -7.47 -21.44 -8.79
CA ASP A 108 -6.32 -21.99 -9.49
C ASP A 108 -6.35 -23.52 -9.41
N LYS A 109 -6.11 -24.21 -10.54
CA LYS A 109 -6.19 -25.69 -10.61
C LYS A 109 -5.17 -26.41 -9.71
N LYS A 110 -4.01 -25.79 -9.44
CA LYS A 110 -2.88 -26.41 -8.71
C LYS A 110 -2.75 -25.87 -7.29
N ARG A 111 -3.13 -24.62 -7.05
CA ARG A 111 -3.05 -23.98 -5.74
C ARG A 111 -4.40 -24.07 -5.05
N HIS A 112 -4.41 -24.26 -3.73
CA HIS A 112 -5.61 -24.13 -2.91
C HIS A 112 -6.03 -22.66 -2.71
N LEU A 113 -6.16 -21.92 -3.81
CA LEU A 113 -6.50 -20.50 -3.87
C LEU A 113 -7.71 -20.31 -4.76
N PHE A 114 -8.77 -19.70 -4.23
CA PHE A 114 -10.03 -19.50 -4.93
C PHE A 114 -10.71 -18.21 -4.46
N VAL A 115 -11.59 -17.68 -5.29
CA VAL A 115 -12.44 -16.52 -5.01
C VAL A 115 -13.88 -16.84 -5.35
N LYS A 116 -14.84 -16.17 -4.70
CA LYS A 116 -16.26 -16.31 -5.04
C LYS A 116 -16.49 -15.78 -6.45
N ALA A 117 -17.13 -16.55 -7.33
CA ALA A 117 -17.35 -16.16 -8.72
C ALA A 117 -18.14 -14.84 -8.83
N SER A 118 -19.14 -14.65 -7.96
CA SER A 118 -19.90 -13.40 -7.91
C SER A 118 -19.10 -12.18 -7.45
N SER A 119 -17.95 -12.37 -6.79
CA SER A 119 -17.04 -11.27 -6.44
C SER A 119 -16.20 -10.84 -7.64
N VAL A 120 -15.93 -11.75 -8.59
CA VAL A 120 -15.27 -11.43 -9.86
C VAL A 120 -16.23 -10.58 -10.70
N HIS A 121 -17.46 -11.05 -10.93
CA HIS A 121 -18.49 -10.30 -11.64
C HIS A 121 -19.90 -10.84 -11.29
N ARG A 122 -20.92 -9.96 -11.28
CA ARG A 122 -22.32 -10.35 -10.99
C ARG A 122 -22.83 -11.42 -11.96
N GLY A 123 -22.46 -11.31 -13.24
CA GLY A 123 -22.81 -12.28 -14.30
C GLY A 123 -22.27 -13.69 -14.05
N LEU A 124 -21.19 -13.82 -13.27
CA LEU A 124 -20.58 -15.11 -12.92
C LEU A 124 -21.15 -15.72 -11.62
N SER A 125 -22.24 -15.17 -11.08
CA SER A 125 -22.93 -15.79 -9.95
C SER A 125 -23.61 -17.10 -10.35
N LYS A 126 -23.75 -18.03 -9.39
CA LYS A 126 -24.40 -19.34 -9.63
C LYS A 126 -25.77 -19.18 -10.28
N ALA A 127 -26.63 -18.32 -9.73
CA ALA A 127 -27.97 -18.09 -10.25
C ALA A 127 -27.97 -17.54 -11.69
N ASN A 128 -27.08 -16.60 -12.02
CA ASN A 128 -27.01 -16.03 -13.37
C ASN A 128 -26.45 -17.03 -14.39
N LEU A 129 -25.41 -17.79 -14.01
CA LEU A 129 -24.83 -18.81 -14.88
C LEU A 129 -25.80 -19.97 -15.09
N GLU A 130 -26.49 -20.44 -14.04
CA GLU A 130 -27.47 -21.53 -14.20
C GLU A 130 -28.72 -21.09 -14.96
N LYS A 131 -29.14 -19.83 -14.83
CA LYS A 131 -30.20 -19.26 -15.68
C LYS A 131 -29.81 -19.23 -17.15
N ARG A 132 -28.53 -19.07 -17.47
CA ARG A 132 -28.03 -18.93 -18.84
C ARG A 132 -27.60 -20.25 -19.49
N LEU A 133 -26.90 -21.09 -18.74
CA LEU A 133 -26.24 -22.31 -19.22
C LEU A 133 -26.92 -23.59 -18.69
N GLY A 134 -28.00 -23.46 -17.92
CA GLY A 134 -28.64 -24.57 -17.21
C GLY A 134 -27.86 -25.03 -15.97
N ALA A 135 -28.32 -26.10 -15.33
CA ALA A 135 -27.70 -26.64 -14.11
C ALA A 135 -26.19 -26.87 -14.28
N PHE A 136 -25.41 -26.55 -13.23
CA PHE A 136 -23.95 -26.63 -13.28
C PHE A 136 -23.45 -28.01 -13.73
N ARG A 137 -22.63 -28.04 -14.79
CA ARG A 137 -21.92 -29.25 -15.25
C ARG A 137 -20.42 -29.10 -15.01
N LYS A 138 -19.83 -30.08 -14.33
CA LYS A 138 -18.37 -30.16 -14.15
C LYS A 138 -17.74 -30.62 -15.47
N SER A 139 -16.83 -29.85 -16.03
CA SER A 139 -16.11 -30.27 -17.22
C SER A 139 -15.02 -31.29 -16.90
N ARG A 140 -14.80 -32.23 -17.83
CA ARG A 140 -13.67 -33.17 -17.85
C ARG A 140 -12.54 -32.71 -18.80
N VAL A 141 -12.74 -31.58 -19.49
CA VAL A 141 -11.81 -31.08 -20.49
C VAL A 141 -10.56 -30.53 -19.82
N THR A 142 -9.41 -31.07 -20.22
CA THR A 142 -8.10 -30.59 -19.76
C THR A 142 -7.52 -29.66 -20.82
N VAL A 143 -7.66 -28.35 -20.61
CA VAL A 143 -7.03 -27.33 -21.45
C VAL A 143 -5.64 -27.00 -20.92
N LYS A 144 -4.64 -26.94 -21.81
CA LYS A 144 -3.29 -26.46 -21.50
C LYS A 144 -3.36 -24.96 -21.24
N ALA A 145 -2.91 -24.53 -20.06
CA ALA A 145 -2.94 -23.13 -19.68
C ALA A 145 -1.99 -22.30 -20.58
N VAL A 146 -2.53 -21.23 -21.17
CA VAL A 146 -1.80 -20.21 -21.93
C VAL A 146 -1.25 -19.14 -20.98
N LYS A 147 -2.08 -18.72 -20.03
CA LYS A 147 -1.73 -17.80 -18.94
C LYS A 147 -2.01 -18.47 -17.60
N GLN A 148 -1.32 -18.06 -16.55
CA GLN A 148 -1.55 -18.58 -15.21
C GLN A 148 -1.26 -17.53 -14.15
N PHE A 149 -2.02 -17.56 -13.06
CA PHE A 149 -1.78 -16.69 -11.91
C PHE A 149 -0.45 -17.06 -11.25
N ALA A 150 0.63 -16.35 -11.61
CA ALA A 150 1.95 -16.54 -11.01
C ALA A 150 2.17 -15.53 -9.88
N LYS A 151 2.89 -15.95 -8.83
CA LYS A 151 3.53 -14.95 -7.96
C LYS A 151 4.48 -14.15 -8.84
N ILE A 152 4.41 -12.83 -8.78
CA ILE A 152 5.34 -11.93 -9.47
C ILE A 152 6.76 -12.34 -9.05
N LYS A 153 7.48 -13.05 -9.93
CA LYS A 153 8.90 -13.35 -9.76
C LYS A 153 9.69 -12.09 -10.15
N SER A 154 9.54 -11.03 -9.37
CA SER A 154 10.44 -9.89 -9.49
C SER A 154 11.62 -10.13 -8.54
N SER A 155 12.82 -9.75 -8.96
CA SER A 155 14.00 -9.72 -8.09
C SER A 155 13.73 -8.92 -6.81
N LEU A 156 12.89 -7.88 -6.90
CA LEU A 156 12.41 -7.10 -5.76
C LEU A 156 11.63 -7.94 -4.74
N TRP A 157 10.75 -8.83 -5.20
CA TRP A 157 9.99 -9.72 -4.32
C TRP A 157 10.89 -10.76 -3.65
N GLU A 158 11.83 -11.36 -4.40
CA GLU A 158 12.78 -12.32 -3.84
C GLU A 158 13.67 -11.69 -2.77
N ASN A 159 14.19 -10.49 -3.04
CA ASN A 159 14.98 -9.71 -2.07
C ASN A 159 14.16 -9.37 -0.83
N TYR A 160 12.90 -8.95 -1.00
CA TYR A 160 11.98 -8.72 0.12
C TYR A 160 11.79 -9.98 0.97
N GLN A 161 11.57 -11.13 0.33
CA GLN A 161 11.38 -12.39 1.05
C GLN A 161 12.62 -12.77 1.87
N LYS A 162 13.83 -12.61 1.30
CA LYS A 162 15.09 -12.85 2.01
C LYS A 162 15.21 -11.96 3.26
N ILE A 163 15.01 -10.65 3.11
CA ILE A 163 15.08 -9.69 4.23
C ILE A 163 14.08 -10.05 5.34
N ILE A 164 12.85 -10.42 4.98
CA ILE A 164 11.83 -10.80 5.97
C ILE A 164 12.18 -12.13 6.66
N GLN A 165 12.74 -13.10 5.94
CA GLN A 165 13.20 -14.35 6.53
C GLN A 165 14.35 -14.12 7.51
N GLU A 166 15.34 -13.33 7.12
CA GLU A 166 16.48 -12.95 7.97
C GLU A 166 16.01 -12.22 9.23
N ARG A 167 15.14 -11.20 9.10
CA ARG A 167 14.57 -10.49 10.26
C ARG A 167 13.80 -11.41 11.19
N LYS A 168 13.01 -12.35 10.65
CA LYS A 168 12.30 -13.35 11.47
C LYS A 168 13.28 -14.25 12.23
N ALA A 169 14.31 -14.74 11.56
CA ALA A 169 15.33 -15.60 12.17
C ALA A 169 16.10 -14.84 13.26
N THR A 170 16.56 -13.63 12.99
CA THR A 170 17.24 -12.76 13.96
C THR A 170 16.36 -12.46 15.15
N LYS A 171 15.10 -12.10 14.93
CA LYS A 171 14.13 -11.86 16.01
C LYS A 171 13.94 -13.10 16.89
N ALA A 172 13.78 -14.28 16.28
CA ALA A 172 13.64 -15.52 17.03
C ALA A 172 14.87 -15.82 17.88
N LYS A 173 16.08 -15.64 17.33
CA LYS A 173 17.35 -15.79 18.06
C LYS A 173 17.45 -14.82 19.24
N LEU A 174 17.17 -13.53 19.03
CA LEU A 174 17.23 -12.51 20.08
C LEU A 174 16.23 -12.77 21.21
N LEU A 175 15.00 -13.18 20.88
CA LEU A 175 13.99 -13.54 21.88
C LEU A 175 14.36 -14.82 22.64
N ALA A 176 15.00 -15.79 21.99
CA ALA A 176 15.49 -17.00 22.66
C ALA A 176 16.62 -16.68 23.66
N LEU A 177 17.56 -15.81 23.26
CA LEU A 177 18.64 -15.35 24.14
C LEU A 177 18.09 -14.55 25.33
N GLU A 178 17.18 -13.61 25.07
CA GLU A 178 16.48 -12.86 26.12
C GLU A 178 15.75 -13.80 27.10
N LYS A 179 15.06 -14.82 26.58
CA LYS A 179 14.36 -15.80 27.42
C LYS A 179 15.33 -16.55 28.32
N LYS A 180 16.48 -16.98 27.78
CA LYS A 180 17.51 -17.71 28.55
C LYS A 180 18.06 -16.84 29.68
N GLU A 181 18.43 -15.59 29.37
CA GLU A 181 18.96 -14.62 30.34
C GLU A 181 17.93 -14.30 31.42
N ARG A 182 16.67 -14.06 31.04
CA ARG A 182 15.57 -13.81 31.98
C ARG A 182 15.32 -14.98 32.92
N MET A 183 15.36 -16.21 32.41
CA MET A 183 15.18 -17.41 33.22
C MET A 183 16.34 -17.60 34.19
N ALA A 184 17.58 -17.37 33.76
CA ALA A 184 18.76 -17.45 34.61
C ALA A 184 18.73 -16.41 35.74
N LEU A 185 18.46 -15.14 35.44
CA LEU A 185 18.34 -14.09 36.46
C LEU A 185 17.19 -14.34 37.41
N ARG A 186 16.03 -14.79 36.90
CA ARG A 186 14.90 -15.17 37.75
C ARG A 186 15.27 -16.31 38.69
N ALA A 187 15.92 -17.36 38.19
CA ALA A 187 16.39 -18.48 39.02
C ALA A 187 17.40 -18.01 40.08
N GLY A 188 18.29 -17.07 39.75
CA GLY A 188 19.21 -16.46 40.71
C GLY A 188 18.49 -15.74 41.86
N VAL A 189 17.46 -14.95 41.54
CA VAL A 189 16.60 -14.30 42.55
C VAL A 189 15.90 -15.34 43.42
N GLU A 190 15.35 -16.40 42.83
CA GLU A 190 14.69 -17.48 43.57
C GLU A 190 15.66 -18.19 44.54
N LEU A 191 16.88 -18.51 44.09
CA LEU A 191 17.91 -19.14 44.91
C LEU A 191 18.37 -18.25 46.07
N LYS A 192 18.58 -16.95 45.81
CA LYS A 192 18.95 -15.95 46.82
C LYS A 192 17.95 -15.93 47.97
N TYR A 193 16.67 -15.70 47.67
CA TYR A 193 15.64 -15.62 48.72
C TYR A 193 15.33 -16.98 49.36
N ALA A 194 15.48 -18.09 48.64
CA ALA A 194 15.37 -19.42 49.24
C ALA A 194 16.47 -19.69 50.29
N LYS A 195 17.69 -19.20 50.05
CA LYS A 195 18.80 -19.28 51.02
C LYS A 195 18.51 -18.43 52.25
N GLU A 196 18.12 -17.17 52.07
CA GLU A 196 17.78 -16.26 53.19
C GLU A 196 16.63 -16.80 54.05
N LEU A 197 15.59 -17.39 53.43
CA LEU A 197 14.49 -18.04 54.15
C LEU A 197 14.94 -19.28 54.94
N ARG A 198 15.89 -20.06 54.42
CA ARG A 198 16.45 -21.23 55.10
C ARG A 198 17.25 -20.82 56.34
N GLU A 199 18.09 -19.79 56.21
CA GLU A 199 18.87 -19.24 57.34
C GLU A 199 17.95 -18.67 58.42
N LEU A 200 16.91 -17.91 58.04
CA LEU A 200 15.92 -17.38 58.97
C LEU A 200 15.17 -18.49 59.73
N ARG A 201 14.86 -19.60 59.04
CA ARG A 201 14.23 -20.77 59.66
C ARG A 201 15.17 -21.46 60.65
N GLY A 202 16.46 -21.57 60.32
CA GLY A 202 17.48 -22.22 61.14
C GLY A 202 17.92 -21.43 62.37
N ASN A 203 17.72 -20.12 62.39
CA ASN A 203 18.15 -19.26 63.50
C ASN A 203 17.30 -19.50 64.77
N ARG A 204 17.89 -20.05 65.83
CA ARG A 204 17.20 -20.37 67.10
C ARG A 204 17.09 -19.19 68.07
N SER A 205 17.83 -18.10 67.87
CA SER A 205 17.84 -16.95 68.80
C SER A 205 16.69 -15.96 68.60
N LEU A 206 15.89 -16.13 67.54
CA LEU A 206 14.79 -15.20 67.21
C LEU A 206 13.42 -15.74 67.66
N SER A 207 12.60 -14.84 68.22
CA SER A 207 11.19 -15.10 68.53
C SER A 207 10.37 -15.43 67.27
N LYS A 208 9.28 -16.20 67.45
CA LYS A 208 8.35 -16.58 66.38
C LYS A 208 7.74 -15.35 65.67
N ALA A 209 7.41 -14.30 66.42
CA ALA A 209 6.87 -13.05 65.87
C ALA A 209 7.88 -12.35 64.94
N THR A 210 9.12 -12.16 65.43
CA THR A 210 10.20 -11.55 64.65
C THR A 210 10.56 -12.36 63.41
N LYS A 211 10.51 -13.69 63.47
CA LYS A 211 10.69 -14.55 62.29
C LYS A 211 9.60 -14.34 61.24
N GLN A 212 8.35 -14.15 61.67
CA GLN A 212 7.24 -13.89 60.77
C GLN A 212 7.40 -12.53 60.07
N GLU A 213 7.75 -11.47 60.80
CA GLU A 213 8.00 -10.14 60.25
C GLU A 213 9.15 -10.13 59.24
N ARG A 214 10.27 -10.79 59.57
CA ARG A 214 11.39 -10.91 58.63
C ARG A 214 10.99 -11.70 57.38
N ARG A 215 10.18 -12.75 57.53
CA ARG A 215 9.68 -13.56 56.41
C ARG A 215 8.78 -12.74 55.48
N THR A 216 7.86 -11.92 56.01
CA THR A 216 7.01 -11.06 55.19
C THR A 216 7.84 -10.00 54.46
N ALA A 217 8.82 -9.39 55.14
CA ALA A 217 9.75 -8.45 54.51
C ALA A 217 10.55 -9.09 53.36
N LEU A 218 11.04 -10.32 53.52
CA LEU A 218 11.72 -11.08 52.45
C LEU A 218 10.79 -11.36 51.25
N TYR A 219 9.53 -11.70 51.50
CA TYR A 219 8.57 -11.89 50.41
C TYR A 219 8.28 -10.60 49.63
N ILE A 220 8.16 -9.46 50.32
CA ILE A 220 7.97 -8.16 49.68
C ILE A 220 9.20 -7.82 48.83
N LYS A 221 10.42 -7.92 49.38
CA LYS A 221 11.67 -7.68 48.65
C LYS A 221 11.80 -8.57 47.41
N ARG A 222 11.52 -9.88 47.53
CA ARG A 222 11.50 -10.81 46.39
C ARG A 222 10.50 -10.39 45.33
N LYS A 223 9.28 -10.03 45.73
CA LYS A 223 8.23 -9.60 44.81
C LYS A 223 8.65 -8.35 44.04
N ASP A 224 9.23 -7.37 44.73
CA ASP A 224 9.69 -6.12 44.11
C ASP A 224 10.86 -6.36 43.17
N GLU A 225 11.86 -7.16 43.56
CA GLU A 225 13.01 -7.51 42.70
C GLU A 225 12.57 -8.26 41.44
N LEU A 226 11.64 -9.23 41.55
CA LEU A 226 11.06 -9.91 40.40
C LEU A 226 10.22 -8.98 39.50
N LYS A 227 9.54 -7.99 40.09
CA LYS A 227 8.77 -6.99 39.35
C LYS A 227 9.71 -6.09 38.54
N SER A 228 10.74 -5.53 39.16
CA SER A 228 11.76 -4.72 38.47
C SER A 228 12.44 -5.51 37.35
N LEU A 229 12.77 -6.78 37.58
CA LEU A 229 13.31 -7.67 36.56
C LEU A 229 12.34 -7.85 35.38
N SER A 230 11.06 -8.04 35.67
CA SER A 230 10.02 -8.17 34.63
C SER A 230 9.88 -6.91 33.77
N GLU A 231 9.96 -5.73 34.38
CA GLU A 231 9.90 -4.44 33.69
C GLU A 231 11.09 -4.23 32.75
N ILE A 232 12.32 -4.51 33.22
CA ILE A 232 13.54 -4.45 32.41
C ILE A 232 13.41 -5.33 31.16
N PHE A 233 13.00 -6.59 31.36
CA PHE A 233 12.86 -7.52 30.24
C PHE A 233 11.66 -7.20 29.33
N ALA A 234 10.61 -6.55 29.85
CA ALA A 234 9.53 -6.03 29.01
C ALA A 234 10.04 -4.93 28.06
N LEU A 235 10.89 -4.02 28.55
CA LEU A 235 11.55 -2.99 27.72
C LEU A 235 12.49 -3.62 26.68
N LYS A 236 13.31 -4.61 27.08
CA LYS A 236 14.21 -5.33 26.16
C LYS A 236 13.44 -6.03 25.04
N ARG A 237 12.37 -6.76 25.36
CA ARG A 237 11.49 -7.36 24.34
C ARG A 237 10.86 -6.30 23.44
N LYS A 238 10.41 -5.17 24.02
CA LYS A 238 9.85 -4.07 23.23
C LYS A 238 10.85 -3.52 22.21
N SER A 239 12.11 -3.31 22.57
CA SER A 239 13.16 -2.87 21.63
C SER A 239 13.43 -3.92 20.54
N ILE A 240 13.55 -5.21 20.90
CA ILE A 240 13.71 -6.32 19.92
C ILE A 240 12.55 -6.31 18.91
N HIS A 241 11.31 -6.13 19.38
CA HIS A 241 10.14 -6.07 18.51
C HIS A 241 10.11 -4.83 17.61
N GLN A 242 10.63 -3.69 18.07
CA GLN A 242 10.70 -2.44 17.32
C GLN A 242 11.79 -2.49 16.24
N GLU A 243 12.99 -2.93 16.59
CA GLU A 243 14.13 -3.04 15.66
C GLU A 243 13.87 -4.11 14.59
N GLN A 244 13.38 -5.27 15.02
CA GLN A 244 13.03 -6.39 14.13
C GLN A 244 11.56 -6.33 13.69
N ARG A 245 11.00 -5.12 13.55
CA ARG A 245 9.66 -4.93 13.00
C ARG A 245 9.61 -5.47 11.58
N LEU A 246 8.56 -6.25 11.29
CA LEU A 246 8.25 -6.67 9.94
C LEU A 246 7.50 -5.55 9.22
N PHE A 247 7.81 -5.36 7.94
CA PHE A 247 7.17 -4.39 7.07
C PHE A 247 6.52 -5.09 5.88
N SER A 248 5.50 -4.45 5.31
CA SER A 248 4.81 -4.94 4.13
C SER A 248 5.68 -4.86 2.87
N TYR A 249 5.40 -5.66 1.84
CA TYR A 249 6.08 -5.51 0.54
C TYR A 249 5.84 -4.13 -0.07
N LYS A 250 4.69 -3.53 0.23
CA LYS A 250 4.37 -2.17 -0.17
C LYS A 250 5.25 -1.12 0.51
N GLU A 251 5.49 -1.25 1.82
CA GLU A 251 6.48 -0.42 2.52
C GLU A 251 7.89 -0.60 1.93
N TYR A 252 8.27 -1.83 1.60
CA TYR A 252 9.54 -2.12 0.93
C TYR A 252 9.66 -1.43 -0.44
N LEU A 253 8.62 -1.52 -1.26
CA LEU A 253 8.60 -0.85 -2.57
C LEU A 253 8.64 0.67 -2.43
N LEU A 254 7.99 1.25 -1.41
CA LEU A 254 8.04 2.68 -1.13
C LEU A 254 9.45 3.13 -0.78
N GLU A 255 10.13 2.40 0.11
CA GLU A 255 11.52 2.70 0.49
C GLU A 255 12.45 2.61 -0.73
N LYS A 256 12.32 1.57 -1.54
CA LYS A 256 13.11 1.42 -2.78
C LYS A 256 12.78 2.50 -3.81
N ALA A 257 11.52 2.89 -3.95
CA ALA A 257 11.11 3.96 -4.86
C ALA A 257 11.65 5.32 -4.43
N LEU A 258 11.65 5.61 -3.12
CA LEU A 258 12.28 6.81 -2.57
C LEU A 258 13.80 6.81 -2.77
N GLY A 259 14.43 5.63 -2.75
CA GLY A 259 15.83 5.44 -3.15
C GLY A 259 16.08 5.44 -4.67
N GLY A 260 15.15 5.95 -5.48
CA GLY A 260 15.32 6.10 -6.94
C GLY A 260 15.06 4.84 -7.77
N ASN A 261 14.62 3.73 -7.17
CA ASN A 261 14.37 2.49 -7.92
C ASN A 261 13.09 2.59 -8.77
N LYS A 262 13.27 2.80 -10.09
CA LYS A 262 12.18 2.93 -11.07
C LYS A 262 11.29 1.68 -11.15
N GLN A 263 11.86 0.48 -11.01
CA GLN A 263 11.08 -0.76 -11.04
C GLN A 263 10.16 -0.89 -9.82
N ALA A 264 10.63 -0.44 -8.64
CA ALA A 264 9.82 -0.44 -7.43
C ALA A 264 8.64 0.54 -7.54
N LEU A 265 8.88 1.72 -8.11
CA LEU A 265 7.82 2.70 -8.35
C LEU A 265 6.83 2.22 -9.43
N ALA A 266 7.32 1.56 -10.48
CA ALA A 266 6.46 0.91 -11.48
C ALA A 266 5.58 -0.15 -10.84
N ALA A 267 6.13 -0.99 -9.96
CA ALA A 267 5.36 -2.00 -9.23
C ALA A 267 4.28 -1.39 -8.31
N LEU A 268 4.56 -0.25 -7.66
CA LEU A 268 3.54 0.48 -6.88
C LEU A 268 2.40 1.01 -7.76
N ARG A 269 2.74 1.46 -8.97
CA ARG A 269 1.81 2.05 -9.95
C ARG A 269 1.11 1.04 -10.85
N ALA A 270 1.42 -0.25 -10.71
CA ALA A 270 0.82 -1.32 -11.53
C ALA A 270 -0.69 -1.47 -11.33
N THR A 271 -1.24 -0.97 -10.23
CA THR A 271 -2.69 -0.96 -10.00
C THR A 271 -3.33 0.11 -10.90
N LYS A 272 -4.31 -0.26 -11.75
CA LYS A 272 -5.02 0.70 -12.61
C LYS A 272 -5.54 1.89 -11.80
N MET A 273 -5.05 3.08 -12.13
CA MET A 273 -5.46 4.32 -11.50
C MET A 273 -6.53 4.97 -12.39
N SER A 274 -7.78 4.99 -11.92
CA SER A 274 -8.84 5.75 -12.58
C SER A 274 -8.72 7.23 -12.22
N PHE A 275 -8.82 8.11 -13.20
CA PHE A 275 -8.98 9.56 -12.98
C PHE A 275 -10.43 9.96 -13.26
N LYS A 276 -10.87 11.06 -12.64
CA LYS A 276 -12.22 11.58 -12.88
C LYS A 276 -12.25 12.42 -14.16
N PRO A 277 -13.37 12.48 -14.89
CA PRO A 277 -13.48 13.21 -16.17
C PRO A 277 -13.15 14.71 -16.13
N ASN A 278 -13.16 15.35 -14.94
CA ASN A 278 -12.96 16.78 -14.78
C ASN A 278 -11.68 17.15 -14.03
N GLU A 279 -10.74 16.23 -13.88
CA GLU A 279 -9.46 16.54 -13.24
C GLU A 279 -8.52 17.26 -14.19
N ASN A 280 -7.82 18.27 -13.67
CA ASN A 280 -6.78 19.00 -14.38
C ASN A 280 -5.54 18.13 -14.57
N ILE A 281 -5.37 17.61 -15.77
CA ILE A 281 -4.42 16.55 -16.09
C ILE A 281 -3.60 16.88 -17.34
N LEU A 282 -2.31 16.54 -17.27
CA LEU A 282 -1.37 16.52 -18.39
C LEU A 282 -0.90 15.07 -18.63
N ARG A 283 -1.04 14.58 -19.87
CA ARG A 283 -0.58 13.23 -20.25
C ARG A 283 -0.05 13.18 -21.68
N HIS A 284 0.54 12.07 -22.05
CA HIS A 284 0.88 11.81 -23.46
C HIS A 284 -0.37 11.35 -24.24
N PRO A 285 -0.63 11.85 -25.47
CA PRO A 285 -1.81 11.47 -26.26
C PRO A 285 -1.92 9.96 -26.55
N LYS A 286 -0.78 9.27 -26.67
CA LYS A 286 -0.70 7.82 -26.87
C LYS A 286 -0.58 7.01 -25.57
N GLY A 287 -0.81 7.62 -24.40
CA GLY A 287 -0.75 6.92 -23.11
C GLY A 287 0.64 6.46 -22.66
N LYS A 288 1.71 7.16 -23.07
CA LYS A 288 3.09 6.86 -22.64
C LYS A 288 3.22 7.01 -21.12
N ILE A 289 3.73 5.97 -20.46
CA ILE A 289 3.95 5.93 -19.01
C ILE A 289 5.42 6.21 -18.70
N ASN A 290 5.69 7.03 -17.68
CA ASN A 290 7.04 7.33 -17.21
C ASN A 290 7.14 7.39 -15.67
N HIS A 291 7.96 6.49 -15.11
CA HIS A 291 8.18 6.35 -13.67
C HIS A 291 9.37 7.15 -13.12
N GLN A 292 9.84 8.19 -13.83
CA GLN A 292 10.85 9.09 -13.28
C GLN A 292 10.28 9.96 -12.16
N LEU A 293 11.03 10.11 -11.07
CA LEU A 293 10.77 11.07 -10.00
C LEU A 293 11.63 12.32 -10.18
N PHE A 294 11.16 13.45 -9.67
CA PHE A 294 11.88 14.72 -9.66
C PHE A 294 12.38 15.02 -8.24
N GLU A 295 13.54 14.48 -7.89
CA GLU A 295 14.14 14.55 -6.54
C GLU A 295 14.51 15.97 -6.11
N SER A 296 14.71 16.89 -7.06
CA SER A 296 14.94 18.31 -6.78
C SER A 296 13.74 19.01 -6.14
N LEU A 297 12.55 18.39 -6.17
CA LEU A 297 11.32 18.93 -5.59
C LEU A 297 10.99 18.18 -4.30
N LYS A 298 10.39 18.89 -3.34
CA LYS A 298 9.87 18.27 -2.11
C LYS A 298 8.74 17.30 -2.47
N LEU A 299 9.03 16.01 -2.37
CA LEU A 299 8.15 14.92 -2.82
C LEU A 299 7.69 14.05 -1.64
N GLN A 300 6.43 13.62 -1.69
CA GLN A 300 5.90 12.53 -0.86
C GLN A 300 5.26 11.46 -1.75
N ILE A 301 5.53 10.17 -1.48
CA ILE A 301 4.93 9.06 -2.22
C ILE A 301 3.78 8.46 -1.40
N THR A 302 2.57 8.49 -1.96
CA THR A 302 1.40 7.83 -1.37
C THR A 302 1.54 6.32 -1.42
N LYS A 303 0.74 5.60 -0.63
CA LYS A 303 0.67 4.14 -0.69
C LYS A 303 0.40 3.64 -2.11
N GLN A 304 -0.38 4.35 -2.92
CA GLN A 304 -0.71 3.92 -4.29
C GLN A 304 0.38 4.24 -5.31
N GLY A 305 1.56 4.73 -4.90
CA GLY A 305 2.64 5.12 -5.81
C GLY A 305 2.42 6.49 -6.49
N ARG A 306 1.42 7.28 -6.06
CA ARG A 306 1.30 8.69 -6.49
C ARG A 306 2.40 9.50 -5.83
N ALA A 307 3.16 10.23 -6.63
CA ALA A 307 4.18 11.16 -6.18
C ALA A 307 3.57 12.56 -6.06
N VAL A 308 3.48 13.09 -4.85
CA VAL A 308 2.93 14.42 -4.57
C VAL A 308 4.08 15.40 -4.37
N TYR A 309 4.27 16.29 -5.34
CA TYR A 309 5.26 17.36 -5.29
C TYR A 309 4.60 18.62 -4.72
N THR A 310 5.20 19.18 -3.68
CA THR A 310 4.78 20.46 -3.11
C THR A 310 5.57 21.59 -3.75
N ILE A 311 4.86 22.56 -4.32
CA ILE A 311 5.37 23.80 -4.88
C ILE A 311 5.05 24.95 -3.90
N GLU A 312 5.50 26.16 -4.19
CA GLU A 312 5.19 27.37 -3.41
C GLU A 312 3.68 27.61 -3.28
N GLN A 313 3.27 28.27 -2.18
CA GLN A 313 1.89 28.66 -1.88
C GLN A 313 0.87 27.49 -1.88
N ASN A 314 1.24 26.36 -1.26
CA ASN A 314 0.38 25.16 -1.13
C ASN A 314 -0.06 24.49 -2.45
N SER A 315 0.55 24.88 -3.58
CA SER A 315 0.29 24.21 -4.86
C SER A 315 0.88 22.80 -4.86
N LYS A 316 0.10 21.82 -5.32
CA LYS A 316 0.52 20.40 -5.37
C LYS A 316 0.39 19.85 -6.79
N ILE A 317 1.41 19.10 -7.20
CA ILE A 317 1.42 18.34 -8.45
C ILE A 317 1.45 16.85 -8.09
N ILE A 318 0.47 16.10 -8.56
CA ILE A 318 0.32 14.66 -8.28
C ILE A 318 0.72 13.89 -9.53
N ASP A 319 1.78 13.10 -9.42
CA ASP A 319 2.33 12.28 -10.49
C ASP A 319 1.97 10.81 -10.32
N THR A 320 1.22 10.29 -11.28
CA THR A 320 0.83 8.87 -11.36
C THR A 320 1.75 8.07 -12.28
N GLY A 321 2.63 8.74 -13.01
CA GLY A 321 3.49 8.18 -14.06
C GLY A 321 2.82 8.10 -15.42
N ALA A 322 1.52 7.80 -15.48
CA ALA A 322 0.75 7.88 -16.73
C ALA A 322 0.30 9.32 -17.02
N TYR A 323 0.07 10.11 -15.98
CA TYR A 323 -0.36 11.49 -16.08
C TYR A 323 0.09 12.33 -14.87
N LEU A 324 0.10 13.65 -15.03
CA LEU A 324 0.33 14.62 -13.96
C LEU A 324 -0.98 15.35 -13.68
N LYS A 325 -1.43 15.35 -12.43
CA LYS A 325 -2.59 16.12 -11.96
C LYS A 325 -2.10 17.40 -11.27
N VAL A 326 -2.70 18.53 -11.62
CA VAL A 326 -2.39 19.85 -11.03
C VAL A 326 -3.52 20.20 -10.07
N ALA A 327 -3.24 20.24 -8.76
CA ALA A 327 -4.29 20.41 -7.75
C ALA A 327 -4.70 21.88 -7.54
N VAL A 328 -3.78 22.82 -7.78
CA VAL A 328 -4.05 24.26 -7.68
C VAL A 328 -3.74 24.87 -9.04
N GLU A 329 -4.78 25.21 -9.78
CA GLU A 329 -4.67 25.80 -11.12
C GLU A 329 -4.40 27.31 -11.08
N GLU A 330 -4.57 27.96 -9.94
CA GLU A 330 -4.43 29.42 -9.79
C GLU A 330 -2.99 29.93 -9.78
N SER A 331 -2.01 29.02 -9.66
CA SER A 331 -0.60 29.36 -9.63
C SER A 331 0.06 29.12 -11.00
N ASP A 332 0.52 30.21 -11.63
CA ASP A 332 1.28 30.13 -12.89
C ASP A 332 2.56 29.31 -12.74
N GLN A 333 3.21 29.39 -11.57
CA GLN A 333 4.42 28.62 -11.26
C GLN A 333 4.13 27.12 -11.16
N ALA A 334 2.99 26.73 -10.58
CA ALA A 334 2.57 25.33 -10.51
C ALA A 334 2.28 24.79 -11.92
N VAL A 335 1.61 25.57 -12.77
CA VAL A 335 1.35 25.20 -14.17
C VAL A 335 2.67 25.08 -14.94
N LEU A 336 3.58 26.05 -14.82
CA LEU A 336 4.89 26.01 -15.48
C LEU A 336 5.68 24.77 -15.07
N THR A 337 5.79 24.51 -13.77
CA THR A 337 6.51 23.34 -13.24
C THR A 337 5.88 22.05 -13.78
N SER A 338 4.54 21.96 -13.77
CA SER A 338 3.83 20.78 -14.29
C SER A 338 4.08 20.54 -15.79
N LEU A 339 4.18 21.60 -16.59
CA LEU A 339 4.50 21.51 -18.02
C LEU A 339 5.95 21.09 -18.26
N GLN A 340 6.90 21.61 -17.50
CA GLN A 340 8.30 21.18 -17.56
C GLN A 340 8.46 19.70 -17.17
N MET A 341 7.75 19.26 -16.13
CA MET A 341 7.70 17.86 -15.72
C MET A 341 7.07 16.99 -16.82
N ALA A 342 5.95 17.41 -17.41
CA ALA A 342 5.28 16.72 -18.50
C ALA A 342 6.20 16.58 -19.72
N MET A 343 6.93 17.66 -20.06
CA MET A 343 7.86 17.65 -21.18
C MET A 343 9.00 16.64 -20.99
N LYS A 344 9.60 16.60 -19.80
CA LYS A 344 10.64 15.61 -19.48
C LYS A 344 10.11 14.17 -19.49
N LYS A 345 8.85 13.95 -19.09
CA LYS A 345 8.26 12.62 -19.00
C LYS A 345 7.72 12.09 -20.32
N TYR A 346 6.96 12.91 -21.02
CA TYR A 346 6.11 12.51 -22.13
C TYR A 346 6.63 13.03 -23.47
N GLY A 347 7.35 14.17 -23.48
CA GLY A 347 7.82 14.85 -24.68
C GLY A 347 7.02 16.13 -24.97
N LYS A 348 7.13 16.65 -26.20
CA LYS A 348 6.50 17.92 -26.60
C LYS A 348 5.01 17.80 -26.93
N ASP A 349 4.55 16.60 -27.25
CA ASP A 349 3.14 16.33 -27.57
C ASP A 349 2.40 15.95 -26.28
N LEU A 350 1.44 16.79 -25.90
CA LEU A 350 0.67 16.62 -24.68
C LEU A 350 -0.83 16.63 -24.96
N GLU A 351 -1.56 15.87 -24.16
CA GLU A 351 -3.00 15.95 -24.04
C GLU A 351 -3.33 16.62 -22.70
N VAL A 352 -4.21 17.61 -22.74
CA VAL A 352 -4.62 18.43 -21.60
C VAL A 352 -6.11 18.26 -21.34
N GLN A 353 -6.44 17.79 -20.15
CA GLN A 353 -7.81 17.65 -19.65
C GLN A 353 -7.98 18.56 -18.42
N GLY A 354 -9.21 19.03 -18.17
CA GLY A 354 -9.49 19.94 -17.05
C GLY A 354 -10.48 21.04 -17.41
N SER A 355 -10.61 22.00 -16.49
CA SER A 355 -11.44 23.20 -16.63
C SER A 355 -11.02 24.06 -17.84
N VAL A 356 -11.91 24.94 -18.28
CA VAL A 356 -11.61 25.87 -19.38
C VAL A 356 -10.54 26.88 -18.94
N GLU A 357 -10.61 27.29 -17.67
CA GLU A 357 -9.67 28.17 -16.98
C GLU A 357 -8.27 27.56 -16.95
N PHE A 358 -8.15 26.29 -16.57
CA PHE A 358 -6.89 25.55 -16.60
C PHE A 358 -6.31 25.46 -18.01
N LYS A 359 -7.13 25.10 -19.01
CA LYS A 359 -6.71 25.03 -20.41
C LYS A 359 -6.18 26.38 -20.92
N LYS A 360 -6.90 27.48 -20.64
CA LYS A 360 -6.48 28.85 -21.01
C LYS A 360 -5.15 29.23 -20.36
N ARG A 361 -4.95 28.87 -19.08
CA ARG A 361 -3.72 29.15 -18.35
C ARG A 361 -2.54 28.33 -18.85
N VAL A 362 -2.73 27.04 -19.13
CA VAL A 362 -1.71 26.19 -19.76
C VAL A 362 -1.21 26.81 -21.07
N MET A 363 -2.13 27.33 -21.91
CA MET A 363 -1.76 28.03 -23.14
C MET A 363 -0.97 29.32 -22.85
N MET A 364 -1.45 30.14 -21.92
CA MET A 364 -0.78 31.38 -21.53
C MET A 364 0.67 31.12 -21.05
N VAL A 365 0.86 30.12 -20.19
CA VAL A 365 2.17 29.75 -19.66
C VAL A 365 3.08 29.16 -20.75
N ASN A 366 2.54 28.31 -21.63
CA ASN A 366 3.28 27.75 -22.77
C ASN A 366 3.84 28.85 -23.70
N GLU A 367 3.05 29.89 -23.97
CA GLU A 367 3.47 31.05 -24.76
C GLU A 367 4.44 31.94 -23.99
N ARG A 368 4.10 32.35 -22.76
CA ARG A 368 4.90 33.26 -21.94
C ARG A 368 6.33 32.75 -21.71
N TYR A 369 6.50 31.44 -21.57
CA TYR A 369 7.79 30.80 -21.32
C TYR A 369 8.36 30.06 -22.54
N ASN A 370 7.79 30.25 -23.74
CA ASN A 370 8.27 29.66 -25.00
C ASN A 370 8.55 28.15 -24.94
N LEU A 371 7.67 27.38 -24.29
CA LEU A 371 7.89 25.94 -24.06
C LEU A 371 7.70 25.10 -25.34
N ASN A 372 7.10 25.66 -26.40
CA ASN A 372 6.90 25.02 -27.70
C ASN A 372 6.16 23.67 -27.62
N LEU A 373 5.21 23.54 -26.69
CA LEU A 373 4.39 22.34 -26.52
C LEU A 373 3.27 22.30 -27.57
N ARG A 374 2.91 21.09 -28.01
CA ARG A 374 1.83 20.82 -28.96
C ARG A 374 0.71 20.08 -28.25
N PHE A 375 -0.52 20.54 -28.44
CA PHE A 375 -1.68 19.98 -27.78
C PHE A 375 -2.59 19.22 -28.75
N SER A 376 -2.93 17.96 -28.44
CA SER A 376 -3.73 17.10 -29.31
C SER A 376 -5.25 17.32 -29.19
N ASN A 377 -5.73 17.93 -28.10
CA ASN A 377 -7.15 18.11 -27.82
C ASN A 377 -7.80 19.11 -28.80
N LYS A 378 -9.00 18.76 -29.31
CA LYS A 378 -9.81 19.65 -30.14
C LYS A 378 -10.11 20.99 -29.44
N ASP A 379 -10.37 20.95 -28.13
CA ASP A 379 -10.67 22.16 -27.34
C ASP A 379 -9.45 23.10 -27.23
N MET A 380 -8.24 22.55 -27.09
CA MET A 380 -7.02 23.34 -27.01
C MET A 380 -6.73 24.04 -28.33
N LYS A 381 -6.99 23.37 -29.46
CA LYS A 381 -6.90 23.97 -30.79
C LYS A 381 -7.89 25.14 -30.96
N ARG A 382 -9.14 24.97 -30.52
CA ARG A 382 -10.15 26.05 -30.55
C ARG A 382 -9.73 27.28 -29.73
N ILE A 383 -9.15 27.10 -28.55
CA ILE A 383 -8.64 28.21 -27.72
C ILE A 383 -7.44 28.89 -28.42
N GLN A 384 -6.60 28.13 -29.11
CA GLN A 384 -5.48 28.64 -29.91
C GLN A 384 -5.97 29.51 -31.07
N ASP A 385 -6.99 29.04 -31.79
CA ASP A 385 -7.58 29.75 -32.93
C ASP A 385 -8.28 31.05 -32.49
N GLN A 386 -9.05 31.01 -31.40
CA GLN A 386 -9.72 32.20 -30.84
C GLN A 386 -8.73 33.30 -30.41
N LYS A 387 -7.59 32.94 -29.79
CA LYS A 387 -6.54 33.90 -29.45
C LYS A 387 -5.80 34.45 -30.67
N GLY A 388 -5.61 33.63 -31.70
CA GLY A 388 -5.03 34.07 -32.98
C GLY A 388 -5.89 35.11 -33.70
N ILE A 389 -7.22 34.98 -33.59
CA ILE A 389 -8.19 35.95 -34.13
C ILE A 389 -8.14 37.28 -33.34
N SER A 390 -8.12 37.26 -32.01
CA SER A 390 -8.00 38.50 -31.21
C SER A 390 -6.68 39.26 -31.42
N ARG A 391 -5.56 38.57 -31.67
CA ARG A 391 -4.28 39.22 -32.03
C ARG A 391 -4.29 39.86 -33.42
N LYS A 392 -5.13 39.39 -34.35
CA LYS A 392 -5.27 39.94 -35.70
C LYS A 392 -6.22 41.14 -35.75
N ILE A 393 -7.19 41.22 -34.84
CA ILE A 393 -8.17 42.32 -34.78
C ILE A 393 -7.62 43.54 -34.00
N GLY A 394 -6.65 43.32 -33.10
CA GLY A 394 -6.00 44.39 -32.33
C GLY A 394 -4.66 44.91 -32.91
N ARG A 395 -4.41 44.71 -34.21
CA ARG A 395 -3.23 45.22 -34.92
C ARG A 395 -3.62 46.20 -36.00
#